data_AF-A0A953EGQ0-F1
#
_entry.id   AF-A0A953EGQ0-F1
#
_cell.length_a   1.000
_cell.length_b   1.000
_cell.length_c   1.000
_cell.angle_alpha   90.00
_cell.angle_beta   90.00
_cell.angle_gamma   90.00
#
_symmetry.space_group_name_H-M   'P 1'
#
loop_
_entity.id
_entity.type
_entity.pdbx_description
1 polymer ?
#
loop_
_entity_poly.entity_id
_entity_poly.type
_entity_poly.pdbx_seq_one_letter_code
_entity_poly.pdbx_strand_id
1 'polypeptide(L)'
;MTDAALEGQADATTPAHRLRGPEQWVLGLLAILGMALAVNQLFNLQLFAGVVFLDNRYLFLLAACFLSAAFIAFPGWRRTRPGVPLLDWALAALTLATTGWLAWNAQNIVAEGWEYAAPPVAIGMAVLLWALVLEALRRSGGTVIFWIVLVASLYPLVASHMPSPLTALSVPPAEAASFHMLSMESAFGIPMRAFGELVVGFIVFGIAMIHTGAGDFFNNIAFALVGRWRGGAAQVAVISSGMQGSISGSVISNVVTSGVVTIPMMKRTGFAAPTASGIEAVASTGGV
;
A
#
# COMPACT_ATOMS: atom_id res chain seq x y z
N MET A 1 19.39 -0.71 32.04
CA MET A 1 18.94 -1.73 31.07
C MET A 1 19.04 -1.11 29.71
N THR A 2 19.99 -1.62 28.93
CA THR A 2 20.58 -1.03 27.71
C THR A 2 19.59 -0.92 26.56
N ASP A 3 19.64 0.21 25.83
CA ASP A 3 18.86 0.55 24.64
C ASP A 3 18.78 -0.60 23.59
N ALA A 4 19.79 -1.47 23.54
CA ALA A 4 19.84 -2.66 22.70
C ALA A 4 18.68 -3.65 22.89
N ALA A 5 18.04 -3.69 24.07
CA ALA A 5 16.93 -4.61 24.35
C ALA A 5 15.58 -4.13 23.79
N LEU A 6 15.42 -2.82 23.57
CA LEU A 6 14.23 -2.23 22.94
C LEU A 6 14.39 -2.16 21.41
N GLU A 7 15.60 -1.90 20.91
CA GLU A 7 15.93 -2.05 19.49
C GLU A 7 15.66 -3.48 19.01
N GLY A 8 16.09 -4.50 19.75
CA GLY A 8 15.89 -5.91 19.37
C GLY A 8 14.45 -6.40 19.28
N GLN A 9 13.47 -5.69 19.86
CA GLN A 9 12.05 -6.05 19.80
C GLN A 9 11.27 -5.28 18.73
N ALA A 10 11.66 -4.04 18.42
CA ALA A 10 11.09 -3.29 17.30
C ALA A 10 11.63 -3.78 15.94
N ASP A 11 12.92 -4.14 15.90
CA ASP A 11 13.65 -4.51 14.67
C ASP A 11 13.23 -5.88 14.10
N ALA A 12 12.69 -6.77 14.93
CA ALA A 12 12.24 -8.11 14.52
C ALA A 12 10.93 -8.13 13.70
N THR A 13 10.25 -6.99 13.54
CA THR A 13 8.92 -6.93 12.89
C THR A 13 8.91 -6.18 11.56
N THR A 14 10.02 -5.56 11.16
CA THR A 14 10.11 -4.85 9.89
C THR A 14 10.34 -5.85 8.74
N PRO A 15 9.44 -5.96 7.75
CA PRO A 15 9.57 -6.93 6.65
C PRO A 15 10.91 -6.88 5.91
N ALA A 16 11.55 -5.70 5.89
CA ALA A 16 12.82 -5.43 5.23
C ALA A 16 14.02 -6.22 5.78
N HIS A 17 14.04 -6.55 7.08
CA HIS A 17 15.20 -7.20 7.70
C HIS A 17 15.29 -8.71 7.38
N ARG A 18 14.22 -9.28 6.79
CA ARG A 18 14.18 -10.67 6.31
C ARG A 18 14.81 -10.83 4.93
N LEU A 19 14.79 -9.78 4.11
CA LEU A 19 15.14 -9.87 2.69
C LEU A 19 16.65 -9.95 2.50
N ARG A 20 17.08 -10.82 1.61
CA ARG A 20 18.48 -10.94 1.17
C ARG A 20 18.78 -9.92 0.07
N GLY A 21 20.06 -9.61 -0.15
CA GLY A 21 20.51 -8.68 -1.19
C GLY A 21 19.74 -8.75 -2.53
N PRO A 22 19.65 -9.91 -3.21
CA PRO A 22 18.93 -9.99 -4.50
C PRO A 22 17.42 -9.73 -4.38
N GLU A 23 16.81 -10.08 -3.25
CA GLU A 23 15.38 -9.86 -3.00
C GLU A 23 15.08 -8.37 -2.80
N GLN A 24 15.98 -7.66 -2.13
CA GLN A 24 15.91 -6.20 -1.96
C GLN A 24 16.06 -5.47 -3.29
N TRP A 25 16.97 -5.93 -4.17
CA TRP A 25 17.12 -5.35 -5.51
C TRP A 25 15.88 -5.51 -6.37
N VAL A 26 15.25 -6.69 -6.35
CA VAL A 26 14.02 -6.91 -7.12
C VAL A 26 12.86 -6.11 -6.54
N LEU A 27 12.71 -6.06 -5.21
CA LEU A 27 11.70 -5.24 -4.57
C LEU A 27 11.89 -3.75 -4.92
N GLY A 28 13.13 -3.27 -4.85
CA GLY A 28 13.50 -1.91 -5.24
C GLY A 28 13.20 -1.63 -6.71
N LEU A 29 13.52 -2.56 -7.61
CA LEU A 29 13.22 -2.44 -9.03
C LEU A 29 11.71 -2.36 -9.29
N LEU A 30 10.91 -3.24 -8.69
CA LEU A 30 9.45 -3.21 -8.82
C LEU A 30 8.86 -1.90 -8.27
N ALA A 31 9.37 -1.41 -7.14
CA ALA A 31 8.95 -0.14 -6.57
C ALA A 31 9.32 1.05 -7.48
N ILE A 32 10.54 1.08 -8.03
CA ILE A 32 10.99 2.11 -8.98
C ILE A 32 10.15 2.08 -10.25
N LEU A 33 9.87 0.90 -10.81
CA LEU A 33 9.05 0.76 -12.01
C LEU A 33 7.60 1.21 -11.76
N GLY A 34 6.99 0.76 -10.66
CA GLY A 34 5.65 1.19 -10.27
C GLY A 34 5.58 2.69 -10.04
N MET A 35 6.62 3.26 -9.43
CA MET A 35 6.72 4.70 -9.22
C MET A 35 6.88 5.48 -10.53
N ALA A 36 7.74 5.00 -11.43
CA ALA A 36 7.93 5.61 -12.74
C ALA A 36 6.65 5.59 -13.57
N LEU A 37 5.88 4.50 -13.52
CA LEU A 37 4.56 4.40 -14.15
C LEU A 37 3.59 5.43 -13.59
N ALA A 38 3.50 5.54 -12.25
CA ALA A 38 2.61 6.50 -11.60
C ALA A 38 2.99 7.95 -11.91
N VAL A 39 4.28 8.29 -11.86
CA VAL A 39 4.77 9.63 -12.22
C VAL A 39 4.51 9.95 -13.68
N ASN A 40 4.76 8.99 -14.59
CA ASN A 40 4.47 9.15 -16.02
C ASN A 40 2.98 9.43 -16.27
N GLN A 41 2.09 8.71 -15.59
CA GLN A 41 0.64 8.89 -15.71
C GLN A 41 0.18 10.22 -15.09
N LEU A 42 0.62 10.52 -13.87
CA LEU A 42 0.18 11.69 -13.10
C LEU A 42 0.59 13.01 -13.75
N PHE A 43 1.82 13.08 -14.26
CA PHE A 43 2.33 14.29 -14.94
C PHE A 43 2.10 14.26 -16.45
N ASN A 44 1.47 13.20 -16.98
CA ASN A 44 1.27 12.99 -18.42
C ASN A 44 2.56 13.22 -19.22
N LEU A 45 3.67 12.64 -18.74
CA LEU A 45 5.01 12.88 -19.31
C LEU A 45 5.20 12.27 -20.70
N GLN A 46 4.33 11.33 -21.08
CA GLN A 46 4.37 10.62 -22.37
C GLN A 46 5.76 10.04 -22.66
N LEU A 47 6.43 9.50 -21.63
CA LEU A 47 7.80 8.95 -21.74
C LEU A 47 7.90 7.85 -22.80
N PHE A 48 6.78 7.19 -23.10
CA PHE A 48 6.64 6.28 -24.23
C PHE A 48 6.03 7.05 -25.41
N ALA A 49 6.89 7.64 -26.24
CA ALA A 49 6.50 8.43 -27.40
C ALA A 49 5.43 7.71 -28.25
N GLY A 50 4.21 8.28 -28.29
CA GLY A 50 3.09 7.77 -29.09
C GLY A 50 2.19 6.73 -28.43
N VAL A 51 2.43 6.33 -27.17
CA VAL A 51 1.57 5.38 -26.43
C VAL A 51 0.92 6.09 -25.23
N VAL A 52 -0.35 6.50 -25.41
CA VAL A 52 -1.19 6.88 -24.27
C VAL A 52 -1.73 5.59 -23.66
N PHE A 53 -1.46 5.36 -22.37
CA PHE A 53 -2.03 4.21 -21.68
C PHE A 53 -3.53 4.43 -21.48
N LEU A 54 -4.31 3.42 -21.88
CA LEU A 54 -5.69 3.31 -21.45
C LEU A 54 -5.70 3.12 -19.91
N ASP A 55 -6.65 3.73 -19.21
CA ASP A 55 -6.68 3.73 -17.73
C ASP A 55 -6.55 2.30 -17.15
N ASN A 56 -7.27 1.34 -17.73
CA ASN A 56 -7.21 -0.05 -17.28
C ASN A 56 -5.82 -0.69 -17.49
N ARG A 57 -5.12 -0.38 -18.59
CA ARG A 57 -3.74 -0.83 -18.85
C ARG A 57 -2.81 -0.27 -17.79
N TYR A 58 -2.94 1.01 -17.46
CA TYR A 58 -2.15 1.65 -16.42
C TYR A 58 -2.36 0.93 -15.07
N LEU A 59 -3.61 0.69 -14.66
CA LEU A 59 -3.90 0.03 -13.39
C LEU A 59 -3.41 -1.43 -13.35
N PHE A 60 -3.48 -2.18 -14.45
CA PHE A 60 -2.90 -3.52 -14.52
C PHE A 60 -1.38 -3.51 -14.40
N LEU A 61 -0.68 -2.58 -15.06
CA LEU A 61 0.77 -2.43 -14.91
C LEU A 61 1.17 -2.00 -13.49
N LEU A 62 0.36 -1.12 -12.88
CA LEU A 62 0.54 -0.71 -11.49
C LEU A 62 0.40 -1.90 -10.53
N ALA A 63 -0.62 -2.74 -10.74
CA ALA A 63 -0.78 -3.99 -10.01
C ALA A 63 0.38 -4.96 -10.28
N ALA A 64 0.86 -5.05 -11.52
CA ALA A 64 2.03 -5.89 -11.85
C ALA A 64 3.23 -5.54 -10.97
N CYS A 65 3.51 -4.25 -10.76
CA CYS A 65 4.59 -3.81 -9.89
C CYS A 65 4.29 -4.07 -8.41
N PHE A 66 3.20 -3.48 -7.88
CA PHE A 66 2.97 -3.44 -6.43
C PHE A 66 2.39 -4.73 -5.85
N LEU A 67 1.55 -5.45 -6.59
CA LEU A 67 1.01 -6.74 -6.11
C LEU A 67 2.11 -7.81 -6.10
N SER A 68 2.99 -7.81 -7.11
CA SER A 68 4.14 -8.73 -7.13
C SER A 68 5.16 -8.38 -6.04
N ALA A 69 5.40 -7.08 -5.80
CA ALA A 69 6.19 -6.61 -4.68
C ALA A 69 5.58 -7.05 -3.33
N ALA A 70 4.25 -7.08 -3.20
CA ALA A 70 3.59 -7.53 -1.98
C ALA A 70 3.90 -9.00 -1.65
N PHE A 71 4.00 -9.89 -2.64
CA PHE A 71 4.38 -11.29 -2.40
C PHE A 71 5.82 -11.45 -1.92
N ILE A 72 6.73 -10.57 -2.33
CA ILE A 72 8.14 -10.54 -1.91
C ILE A 72 8.25 -9.92 -0.51
N ALA A 73 7.56 -8.81 -0.27
CA ALA A 73 7.62 -8.06 0.97
C ALA A 73 6.89 -8.76 2.13
N PHE A 74 5.71 -9.34 1.90
CA PHE A 74 4.86 -9.90 2.95
C PHE A 74 4.91 -11.44 2.97
N PRO A 75 5.39 -12.06 4.07
CA PRO A 75 5.42 -13.51 4.22
C PRO A 75 4.02 -14.13 4.16
N GLY A 76 3.88 -15.29 3.50
CA GLY A 76 2.64 -16.08 3.54
C GLY A 76 2.24 -16.60 4.94
N TRP A 77 3.22 -16.84 5.83
CA TRP A 77 3.01 -17.34 7.19
C TRP A 77 4.08 -16.80 8.14
N ARG A 78 3.84 -16.85 9.45
CA ARG A 78 4.84 -16.51 10.48
C ARG A 78 6.12 -17.29 10.22
N ARG A 79 7.22 -16.58 9.98
CA ARG A 79 8.50 -17.18 9.63
C ARG A 79 9.64 -16.63 10.45
N THR A 80 10.54 -17.56 10.78
CA THR A 80 11.75 -17.32 11.57
C THR A 80 13.02 -17.32 10.70
N ARG A 81 12.93 -17.71 9.42
CA ARG A 81 14.10 -17.80 8.52
C ARG A 81 14.20 -16.63 7.55
N PRO A 82 15.42 -16.08 7.34
CA PRO A 82 15.67 -15.01 6.37
C PRO A 82 15.64 -15.54 4.92
N GLY A 83 15.10 -14.72 4.02
CA GLY A 83 14.92 -15.03 2.60
C GLY A 83 13.47 -15.29 2.17
N VAL A 84 13.21 -15.06 0.90
CA VAL A 84 11.92 -15.27 0.20
C VAL A 84 11.87 -16.70 -0.33
N PRO A 85 10.82 -17.49 -0.03
CA PRO A 85 10.69 -18.85 -0.51
C PRO A 85 10.42 -18.86 -2.01
N LEU A 86 10.73 -20.01 -2.63
CA LEU A 86 10.41 -20.24 -4.04
C LEU A 86 8.91 -20.05 -4.36
N LEU A 87 8.02 -20.38 -3.41
CA LEU A 87 6.58 -20.15 -3.59
C LEU A 87 6.22 -18.68 -3.71
N ASP A 88 6.82 -17.79 -2.91
CA ASP A 88 6.53 -16.36 -2.96
C ASP A 88 7.08 -15.74 -4.25
N TRP A 89 8.23 -16.23 -4.72
CA TRP A 89 8.75 -15.93 -6.06
C TRP A 89 7.83 -16.41 -7.17
N ALA A 90 7.30 -17.63 -7.07
CA ALA A 90 6.35 -18.17 -8.04
C ALA A 90 5.06 -17.35 -8.08
N LEU A 91 4.52 -16.94 -6.92
CA LEU A 91 3.34 -16.08 -6.83
C LEU A 91 3.63 -14.70 -7.43
N ALA A 92 4.76 -14.08 -7.11
CA ALA A 92 5.16 -12.80 -7.71
C ALA A 92 5.30 -12.89 -9.24
N ALA A 93 5.94 -13.96 -9.75
CA ALA A 93 6.08 -14.19 -11.18
C ALA A 93 4.73 -14.45 -11.86
N LEU A 94 3.83 -15.20 -11.20
CA LEU A 94 2.49 -15.47 -11.69
C LEU A 94 1.64 -14.19 -11.72
N THR A 95 1.77 -13.33 -10.71
CA THR A 95 1.15 -12.00 -10.70
C THR A 95 1.66 -11.14 -11.84
N LEU A 96 2.98 -11.03 -12.04
CA LEU A 96 3.57 -10.30 -13.16
C LEU A 96 3.07 -10.81 -14.50
N ALA A 97 3.06 -12.13 -14.70
CA ALA A 97 2.59 -12.73 -15.95
C ALA A 97 1.10 -12.46 -16.18
N THR A 98 0.28 -12.59 -15.13
CA THR A 98 -1.18 -12.43 -15.23
C THR A 98 -1.56 -10.99 -15.52
N THR A 99 -1.07 -10.06 -14.72
CA THR A 99 -1.33 -8.62 -14.89
C THR A 99 -0.68 -8.06 -16.16
N GLY A 100 0.52 -8.54 -16.54
CA GLY A 100 1.16 -8.18 -17.79
C GLY A 100 0.37 -8.62 -19.02
N TRP A 101 -0.19 -9.84 -19.00
CA TRP A 101 -1.06 -10.32 -20.08
C TRP A 101 -2.37 -9.53 -20.16
N LEU A 102 -2.96 -9.16 -19.02
CA LEU A 102 -4.15 -8.31 -18.98
C LEU A 102 -3.85 -6.89 -19.46
N ALA A 103 -2.70 -6.32 -19.09
CA ALA A 103 -2.25 -5.02 -19.59
C ALA A 103 -2.04 -5.03 -21.11
N TRP A 104 -1.49 -6.13 -21.65
CA TRP A 104 -1.35 -6.30 -23.10
C TRP A 104 -2.72 -6.31 -23.80
N ASN A 105 -3.69 -7.05 -23.25
CA ASN A 105 -5.05 -7.18 -23.78
C ASN A 105 -6.02 -6.08 -23.30
N ALA A 106 -5.54 -5.04 -22.63
CA ALA A 106 -6.37 -4.01 -22.01
C ALA A 106 -7.35 -3.34 -22.98
N GLN A 107 -6.95 -3.14 -24.23
CA GLN A 107 -7.82 -2.56 -25.25
C GLN A 107 -8.95 -3.52 -25.64
N ASN A 108 -8.64 -4.81 -25.79
CA ASN A 108 -9.63 -5.84 -26.13
C ASN A 108 -10.64 -6.04 -24.98
N ILE A 109 -10.15 -5.99 -23.72
CA ILE A 109 -11.01 -6.08 -22.53
C ILE A 109 -12.16 -5.08 -22.60
N VAL A 110 -11.86 -3.83 -22.97
CA VAL A 110 -12.86 -2.76 -23.08
C VAL A 110 -13.66 -2.86 -24.37
N ALA A 111 -12.98 -3.04 -25.51
CA ALA A 111 -13.62 -3.02 -26.82
C ALA A 111 -14.61 -4.18 -27.04
N GLU A 112 -14.34 -5.34 -26.44
CA GLU A 112 -15.15 -6.55 -26.59
C GLU A 112 -16.02 -6.86 -25.35
N GLY A 113 -15.97 -6.01 -24.31
CA GLY A 113 -16.80 -6.19 -23.10
C GLY A 113 -16.48 -7.49 -22.33
N TRP A 114 -15.19 -7.78 -22.12
CA TRP A 114 -14.76 -9.02 -21.46
C TRP A 114 -15.23 -9.15 -20.01
N GLU A 115 -15.69 -8.07 -19.38
CA GLU A 115 -16.33 -8.13 -18.05
C GLU A 115 -17.61 -8.99 -18.04
N TYR A 116 -18.31 -9.12 -19.18
CA TYR A 116 -19.49 -9.99 -19.32
C TYR A 116 -19.25 -11.17 -20.28
N ALA A 117 -18.39 -10.99 -21.29
CA ALA A 117 -18.19 -11.96 -22.37
C ALA A 117 -16.71 -12.28 -22.63
N ALA A 118 -15.94 -12.56 -21.56
CA ALA A 118 -14.53 -12.89 -21.68
C ALA A 118 -14.28 -14.21 -22.45
N PRO A 119 -13.22 -14.27 -23.30
CA PRO A 119 -12.76 -15.53 -23.86
C PRO A 119 -12.23 -16.46 -22.75
N PRO A 120 -12.19 -17.80 -22.96
CA PRO A 120 -11.81 -18.77 -21.93
C PRO A 120 -10.45 -18.49 -21.27
N VAL A 121 -9.48 -17.99 -22.04
CA VAL A 121 -8.16 -17.61 -21.52
C VAL A 121 -8.28 -16.43 -20.55
N ALA A 122 -9.07 -15.40 -20.89
CA ALA A 122 -9.26 -14.24 -20.03
C ALA A 122 -10.00 -14.61 -18.72
N ILE A 123 -10.98 -15.52 -18.79
CA ILE A 123 -11.65 -16.07 -17.60
C ILE A 123 -10.62 -16.75 -16.68
N GLY A 124 -9.75 -17.59 -17.24
CA GLY A 124 -8.69 -18.25 -16.47
C GLY A 124 -7.75 -17.26 -15.79
N MET A 125 -7.37 -16.19 -16.50
CA MET A 125 -6.51 -15.12 -15.96
C MET A 125 -7.23 -14.30 -14.88
N ALA A 126 -8.53 -14.03 -15.04
CA ALA A 126 -9.34 -13.35 -14.05
C ALA A 126 -9.51 -14.18 -12.76
N VAL A 127 -9.84 -15.46 -12.87
CA VAL A 127 -9.92 -16.37 -11.71
C VAL A 127 -8.58 -16.45 -10.98
N LEU A 128 -7.48 -16.55 -11.75
CA LEU A 128 -6.14 -16.57 -11.18
C LEU A 128 -5.78 -15.26 -10.46
N LEU A 129 -6.04 -14.12 -11.09
CA LEU A 129 -5.78 -12.81 -10.47
C LEU A 129 -6.63 -12.60 -9.23
N TRP A 130 -7.90 -13.02 -9.25
CA TRP A 130 -8.79 -12.94 -8.09
C TRP A 130 -8.22 -13.72 -6.90
N ALA A 131 -7.75 -14.96 -7.13
CA ALA A 131 -7.09 -15.76 -6.09
C ALA A 131 -5.79 -15.10 -5.58
N LEU A 132 -4.99 -14.53 -6.47
CA LEU A 132 -3.75 -13.83 -6.11
C LEU A 132 -4.04 -12.57 -5.27
N VAL A 133 -5.06 -11.78 -5.62
CA VAL A 133 -5.47 -10.60 -4.86
C VAL A 133 -5.94 -10.99 -3.47
N LEU A 134 -6.75 -12.05 -3.34
CA LEU A 134 -7.21 -12.55 -2.03
C LEU A 134 -6.04 -13.05 -1.16
N GLU A 135 -5.09 -13.78 -1.74
CA GLU A 135 -3.91 -14.25 -1.00
C GLU A 135 -2.99 -13.07 -0.60
N ALA A 136 -2.78 -12.10 -1.48
CA ALA A 136 -2.02 -10.90 -1.14
C ALA A 136 -2.69 -10.10 -0.01
N LEU A 137 -4.02 -9.97 -0.07
CA LEU A 137 -4.81 -9.32 0.97
C LEU A 137 -4.69 -10.03 2.32
N ARG A 138 -4.69 -11.37 2.33
CA ARG A 138 -4.46 -12.16 3.55
C ARG A 138 -3.09 -11.88 4.16
N ARG A 139 -2.07 -11.68 3.31
CA ARG A 139 -0.68 -11.41 3.74
C ARG A 139 -0.48 -10.00 4.26
N SER A 140 -1.06 -9.00 3.61
CA SER A 140 -0.87 -7.59 3.95
C SER A 140 -1.91 -7.07 4.96
N GLY A 141 -3.18 -7.38 4.75
CA GLY A 141 -4.32 -6.95 5.58
C GLY A 141 -4.70 -7.92 6.69
N GLY A 142 -4.10 -9.12 6.71
CA GLY A 142 -4.37 -10.15 7.70
C GLY A 142 -5.66 -10.94 7.46
N THR A 143 -5.93 -11.90 8.36
CA THR A 143 -7.01 -12.88 8.20
C THR A 143 -8.41 -12.28 8.29
N VAL A 144 -8.58 -11.21 9.09
CA VAL A 144 -9.89 -10.56 9.26
C VAL A 144 -10.35 -9.89 7.96
N ILE A 145 -9.48 -9.06 7.36
CA ILE A 145 -9.80 -8.38 6.09
C ILE A 145 -9.99 -9.40 4.97
N PHE A 146 -9.17 -10.47 4.93
CA PHE A 146 -9.35 -11.57 3.99
C PHE A 146 -10.76 -12.16 4.04
N TRP A 147 -11.28 -12.51 5.22
CA TRP A 147 -12.61 -13.12 5.32
C TRP A 147 -13.73 -12.15 4.93
N ILE A 148 -13.61 -10.88 5.29
CA ILE A 148 -14.58 -9.85 4.89
C ILE A 148 -14.64 -9.75 3.37
N VAL A 149 -13.48 -9.60 2.71
CA VAL A 149 -13.43 -9.46 1.24
C VAL A 149 -13.80 -10.76 0.55
N LEU A 150 -13.39 -11.93 1.07
CA LEU A 150 -13.75 -13.21 0.49
C LEU A 150 -15.27 -13.37 0.47
N VAL A 151 -15.95 -13.19 1.61
CA VAL A 151 -17.41 -13.31 1.70
C VAL A 151 -18.10 -12.30 0.79
N ALA A 152 -17.66 -11.03 0.79
CA ALA A 152 -18.21 -10.01 -0.07
C ALA A 152 -18.01 -10.33 -1.57
N SER A 153 -16.85 -10.86 -1.95
CA SER A 153 -16.55 -11.23 -3.34
C SER A 153 -17.31 -12.49 -3.81
N LEU A 154 -17.70 -13.37 -2.89
CA LEU A 154 -18.51 -14.55 -3.23
C LEU A 154 -20.01 -14.25 -3.27
N TYR A 155 -20.44 -13.08 -2.78
CA TYR A 155 -21.85 -12.69 -2.72
C TYR A 155 -22.59 -12.81 -4.08
N PRO A 156 -22.04 -12.36 -5.22
CA PRO A 156 -22.73 -12.49 -6.52
C PRO A 156 -23.03 -13.93 -6.93
N LEU A 157 -22.32 -14.92 -6.38
CA LEU A 157 -22.53 -16.34 -6.67
C LEU A 157 -23.75 -16.92 -5.95
N VAL A 158 -24.11 -16.34 -4.80
CA VAL A 158 -25.14 -16.86 -3.89
C VAL A 158 -26.30 -15.89 -3.69
N ALA A 159 -26.29 -14.74 -4.38
CA ALA A 159 -27.23 -13.64 -4.17
C ALA A 159 -28.70 -14.06 -4.31
N SER A 160 -29.02 -15.00 -5.21
CA SER A 160 -30.39 -15.50 -5.41
C SER A 160 -30.93 -16.33 -4.24
N HIS A 161 -30.05 -16.83 -3.36
CA HIS A 161 -30.42 -17.62 -2.18
C HIS A 161 -30.47 -16.80 -0.90
N MET A 162 -30.12 -15.51 -0.95
CA MET A 162 -30.14 -14.61 0.21
C MET A 162 -31.56 -14.14 0.53
N PRO A 163 -31.91 -13.90 1.80
CA PRO A 163 -33.21 -13.37 2.19
C PRO A 163 -33.37 -11.90 1.76
N SER A 164 -34.60 -11.47 1.54
CA SER A 164 -34.94 -10.06 1.27
C SER A 164 -34.48 -9.18 2.44
N PRO A 165 -33.83 -8.02 2.21
CA PRO A 165 -33.66 -7.29 0.95
C PRO A 165 -32.37 -7.63 0.16
N LEU A 166 -31.61 -8.63 0.58
CA LEU A 166 -30.31 -8.99 -0.01
C LEU A 166 -30.43 -9.96 -1.20
N THR A 167 -31.65 -10.29 -1.64
CA THR A 167 -31.86 -11.16 -2.79
C THR A 167 -31.55 -10.42 -4.09
N ALA A 168 -30.66 -10.96 -4.92
CA ALA A 168 -30.38 -10.47 -6.27
C ALA A 168 -30.18 -11.61 -7.27
N LEU A 169 -29.93 -11.30 -8.54
CA LEU A 169 -29.59 -12.30 -9.55
C LEU A 169 -28.20 -12.88 -9.26
N SER A 170 -28.10 -14.21 -9.19
CA SER A 170 -26.81 -14.88 -9.08
C SER A 170 -26.11 -14.95 -10.43
N VAL A 171 -24.80 -14.79 -10.41
CA VAL A 171 -23.94 -14.79 -11.60
C VAL A 171 -23.03 -16.03 -11.58
N PRO A 172 -22.77 -16.69 -12.72
CA PRO A 172 -21.85 -17.81 -12.79
C PRO A 172 -20.43 -17.43 -12.31
N PRO A 173 -19.66 -18.37 -11.71
CA PRO A 173 -18.31 -18.07 -11.20
C PRO A 173 -17.35 -17.45 -12.22
N ALA A 174 -17.46 -17.85 -13.49
CA ALA A 174 -16.64 -17.32 -14.57
C ALA A 174 -16.92 -15.84 -14.87
N GLU A 175 -18.19 -15.46 -14.84
CA GLU A 175 -18.62 -14.08 -15.09
C GLU A 175 -18.36 -13.21 -13.85
N ALA A 176 -18.57 -13.73 -12.64
CA ALA A 176 -18.18 -13.03 -11.41
C ALA A 176 -16.68 -12.74 -11.35
N ALA A 177 -15.83 -13.72 -11.70
CA ALA A 177 -14.38 -13.50 -11.75
C ALA A 177 -13.99 -12.46 -12.80
N SER A 178 -14.60 -12.54 -13.99
CA SER A 178 -14.38 -11.58 -15.09
C SER A 178 -14.81 -10.18 -14.68
N PHE A 179 -15.98 -10.02 -14.09
CA PHE A 179 -16.45 -8.73 -13.58
C PHE A 179 -15.52 -8.21 -12.48
N HIS A 180 -15.13 -9.03 -11.51
CA HIS A 180 -14.24 -8.59 -10.43
C HIS A 180 -12.90 -8.06 -10.91
N MET A 181 -12.26 -8.73 -11.88
CA MET A 181 -10.88 -8.44 -12.28
C MET A 181 -10.73 -7.65 -13.57
N LEU A 182 -11.71 -7.72 -14.48
CA LEU A 182 -11.65 -7.08 -15.80
C LEU A 182 -12.52 -5.82 -15.88
N SER A 183 -13.52 -5.68 -15.00
CA SER A 183 -14.35 -4.48 -14.94
C SER A 183 -13.62 -3.32 -14.25
N MET A 184 -13.96 -2.11 -14.67
CA MET A 184 -13.54 -0.85 -14.05
C MET A 184 -14.47 -0.41 -12.91
N GLU A 185 -15.44 -1.25 -12.52
CA GLU A 185 -16.38 -0.96 -11.43
C GLU A 185 -16.10 -1.78 -10.15
N SER A 186 -15.26 -2.82 -10.25
CA SER A 186 -14.96 -3.72 -9.13
C SER A 186 -13.54 -3.51 -8.59
N ALA A 187 -12.68 -4.55 -8.54
CA ALA A 187 -11.38 -4.46 -7.88
C ALA A 187 -10.45 -3.42 -8.51
N PHE A 188 -10.51 -3.26 -9.84
CA PHE A 188 -9.76 -2.25 -10.60
C PHE A 188 -10.53 -0.94 -10.82
N GLY A 189 -11.60 -0.71 -10.05
CA GLY A 189 -12.41 0.51 -10.13
C GLY A 189 -11.90 1.65 -9.26
N ILE A 190 -12.85 2.36 -8.62
CA ILE A 190 -12.58 3.60 -7.85
C ILE A 190 -11.44 3.44 -6.84
N PRO A 191 -11.35 2.37 -6.02
CA PRO A 191 -10.27 2.26 -5.04
C PRO A 191 -8.88 2.17 -5.67
N MET A 192 -8.74 1.36 -6.73
CA MET A 192 -7.47 1.17 -7.44
C MET A 192 -7.07 2.44 -8.21
N ARG A 193 -8.05 3.14 -8.79
CA ARG A 193 -7.83 4.43 -9.44
C ARG A 193 -7.39 5.50 -8.45
N ALA A 194 -8.10 5.63 -7.32
CA ALA A 194 -7.71 6.55 -6.25
C ALA A 194 -6.30 6.26 -5.72
N PHE A 195 -5.94 4.97 -5.59
CA PHE A 195 -4.58 4.59 -5.23
C PHE A 195 -3.55 5.06 -6.27
N GLY A 196 -3.76 4.71 -7.55
CA GLY A 196 -2.80 5.00 -8.62
C GLY A 196 -2.70 6.47 -9.01
N GLU A 197 -3.76 7.25 -8.88
CA GLU A 197 -3.79 8.65 -9.34
C GLU A 197 -3.55 9.65 -8.21
N LEU A 198 -3.97 9.32 -6.97
CA LEU A 198 -3.87 10.25 -5.85
C LEU A 198 -2.83 9.77 -4.83
N VAL A 199 -3.01 8.57 -4.28
CA VAL A 199 -2.21 8.10 -3.13
C VAL A 199 -0.72 8.03 -3.47
N VAL A 200 -0.35 7.44 -4.61
CA VAL A 200 1.06 7.35 -5.01
C VAL A 200 1.68 8.75 -5.17
N GLY A 201 0.96 9.69 -5.80
CA GLY A 201 1.41 11.07 -5.95
C GLY A 201 1.63 11.78 -4.61
N PHE A 202 0.70 11.62 -3.66
CA PHE A 202 0.83 12.17 -2.31
C PHE A 202 2.02 11.56 -1.56
N ILE A 203 2.27 10.26 -1.69
CA ILE A 203 3.43 9.61 -1.06
C ILE A 203 4.74 10.18 -1.65
N VAL A 204 4.85 10.31 -2.97
CA VAL A 204 6.04 10.90 -3.62
C VAL A 204 6.26 12.33 -3.15
N PHE A 205 5.20 13.13 -3.16
CA PHE A 205 5.26 14.52 -2.70
C PHE A 205 5.66 14.60 -1.22
N GLY A 206 5.07 13.76 -0.37
CA GLY A 206 5.39 13.71 1.06
C GLY A 206 6.85 13.35 1.31
N ILE A 207 7.38 12.34 0.61
CA ILE A 207 8.80 11.95 0.71
C ILE A 207 9.70 13.10 0.21
N ALA A 208 9.37 13.72 -0.92
CA ALA A 208 10.14 14.84 -1.45
C ALA A 208 10.17 16.02 -0.46
N MET A 209 9.03 16.37 0.14
CA MET A 209 8.92 17.44 1.15
C MET A 209 9.74 17.15 2.40
N ILE A 210 9.71 15.91 2.90
CA ILE A 210 10.50 15.51 4.05
C ILE A 210 12.00 15.68 3.75
N HIS A 211 12.45 15.26 2.55
CA HIS A 211 13.85 15.37 2.16
C HIS A 211 14.31 16.79 1.81
N THR A 212 13.40 17.73 1.51
CA THR A 212 13.74 19.14 1.30
C THR A 212 13.79 19.96 2.60
N GLY A 213 13.58 19.34 3.76
CA GLY A 213 13.67 20.00 5.06
C GLY A 213 12.33 20.52 5.61
N ALA A 214 11.20 20.11 5.04
CA ALA A 214 9.88 20.51 5.54
C ALA A 214 9.63 20.04 6.99
N GLY A 215 10.22 18.92 7.41
CA GLY A 215 10.11 18.43 8.79
C GLY A 215 10.66 19.44 9.82
N ASP A 216 11.85 19.99 9.55
CA ASP A 216 12.44 21.04 10.40
C ASP A 216 11.62 22.34 10.34
N PHE A 217 11.10 22.69 9.17
CA PHE A 217 10.21 23.84 9.01
C PHE A 217 8.95 23.73 9.89
N PHE A 218 8.26 22.58 9.88
CA PHE A 218 7.06 22.37 10.69
C PHE A 218 7.38 22.30 12.19
N ASN A 219 8.51 21.70 12.56
CA ASN A 219 9.01 21.75 13.93
C ASN A 219 9.21 23.19 14.39
N ASN A 220 9.84 24.04 13.58
CA ASN A 220 10.09 25.44 13.90
C ASN A 220 8.80 26.26 14.05
N ILE A 221 7.79 26.01 13.21
CA ILE A 221 6.47 26.63 13.35
C ILE A 221 5.83 26.23 14.69
N ALA A 222 5.84 24.95 15.00
CA ALA A 222 5.30 24.45 16.26
C ALA A 222 6.04 25.06 17.46
N PHE A 223 7.38 25.19 17.41
CA PHE A 223 8.15 25.89 18.43
C PHE A 223 7.70 27.34 18.63
N ALA A 224 7.52 28.07 17.53
CA ALA A 224 7.09 29.46 17.60
C ALA A 224 5.70 29.62 18.24
N LEU A 225 4.80 28.66 18.00
CA LEU A 225 3.43 28.69 18.53
C LEU A 225 3.39 28.33 20.02
N VAL A 226 3.94 27.17 20.40
CA VAL A 226 3.70 26.55 21.71
C VAL A 226 4.96 26.23 22.52
N GLY A 227 6.16 26.38 21.95
CA GLY A 227 7.42 25.96 22.57
C GLY A 227 7.77 26.65 23.89
N ARG A 228 7.26 27.88 24.09
CA ARG A 228 7.48 28.68 25.33
C ARG A 228 6.53 28.33 26.48
N TRP A 229 5.50 27.52 26.24
CA TRP A 229 4.50 27.19 27.25
C TRP A 229 4.94 25.99 28.09
N ARG A 230 4.34 25.81 29.27
CA ARG A 230 4.59 24.64 30.11
C ARG A 230 4.18 23.37 29.36
N GLY A 231 5.11 22.43 29.21
CA GLY A 231 4.92 21.24 28.38
C GLY A 231 5.07 21.51 26.87
N GLY A 232 5.60 22.67 26.49
CA GLY A 232 5.72 23.10 25.10
C GLY A 232 6.39 22.07 24.19
N ALA A 233 7.44 21.37 24.65
CA ALA A 233 8.08 20.30 23.87
C ALA A 233 7.12 19.17 23.48
N ALA A 234 6.21 18.77 24.36
CA ALA A 234 5.20 17.75 24.06
C ALA A 234 4.11 18.29 23.12
N GLN A 235 3.70 19.55 23.29
CA GLN A 235 2.74 20.18 22.39
C GLN A 235 3.33 20.37 20.98
N VAL A 236 4.62 20.70 20.88
CA VAL A 236 5.34 20.76 19.61
C VAL A 236 5.33 19.41 18.92
N ALA A 237 5.60 18.32 19.65
CA ALA A 237 5.55 16.97 19.10
C ALA A 237 4.18 16.66 18.48
N VAL A 238 3.09 16.99 19.17
CA VAL A 238 1.71 16.78 18.68
C VAL A 238 1.40 17.63 17.46
N ILE A 239 1.65 18.95 17.52
CA ILE A 239 1.30 19.86 16.42
C ILE A 239 2.15 19.57 15.17
N SER A 240 3.46 19.41 15.35
CA SER A 240 4.37 19.14 14.25
C SER A 240 4.09 17.77 13.62
N SER A 241 3.80 16.75 14.42
CA SER A 241 3.40 15.43 13.91
C SER A 241 2.08 15.48 13.14
N GLY A 242 1.10 16.27 13.59
CA GLY A 242 -0.15 16.47 12.86
C GLY A 242 0.07 17.17 11.51
N MET A 243 0.91 18.22 11.48
CA MET A 243 1.26 18.90 10.22
C MET A 243 2.00 17.97 9.27
N GLN A 244 3.04 17.27 9.74
CA GLN A 244 3.81 16.33 8.93
C GLN A 244 2.97 15.12 8.48
N GLY A 245 2.11 14.59 9.36
CA GLY A 245 1.24 13.45 9.06
C GLY A 245 0.16 13.74 8.03
N SER A 246 -0.41 14.95 8.06
CA SER A 246 -1.35 15.40 7.03
C SER A 246 -0.77 15.41 5.61
N ILE A 247 0.56 15.42 5.49
CA ILE A 247 1.28 15.43 4.21
C ILE A 247 1.79 14.04 3.86
N SER A 248 2.47 13.38 4.81
CA SER A 248 3.18 12.13 4.56
C SER A 248 2.26 10.91 4.55
N GLY A 249 1.14 10.97 5.28
CA GLY A 249 0.23 9.84 5.48
C GLY A 249 0.88 8.60 6.10
N SER A 250 2.07 8.73 6.71
CA SER A 250 2.88 7.59 7.17
C SER A 250 3.33 7.77 8.61
N VAL A 251 2.80 6.93 9.50
CA VAL A 251 3.15 6.92 10.93
C VAL A 251 4.64 6.64 11.12
N ILE A 252 5.19 5.67 10.37
CA ILE A 252 6.61 5.29 10.47
C ILE A 252 7.49 6.46 10.02
N SER A 253 7.13 7.10 8.90
CA SER A 253 7.87 8.27 8.40
C SER A 253 7.87 9.39 9.44
N ASN A 254 6.71 9.69 10.03
CA ASN A 254 6.58 10.71 11.06
C ASN A 254 7.45 10.43 12.27
N VAL A 255 7.45 9.21 12.81
CA VAL A 255 8.29 8.88 13.99
C VAL A 255 9.78 9.01 13.66
N VAL A 256 10.20 8.62 12.46
CA VAL A 256 11.61 8.70 12.03
C VAL A 256 12.06 10.15 11.81
N THR A 257 11.18 11.03 11.33
CA THR A 257 11.53 12.43 11.05
C THR A 257 11.33 13.35 12.25
N SER A 258 10.22 13.21 12.96
CA SER A 258 9.86 14.02 14.14
C SER A 258 10.54 13.50 15.40
N GLY A 259 10.48 12.19 15.65
CA GLY A 259 10.93 11.57 16.90
C GLY A 259 12.40 11.78 17.21
N VAL A 260 13.26 11.85 16.18
CA VAL A 260 14.70 12.14 16.36
C VAL A 260 14.97 13.53 16.93
N VAL A 261 14.03 14.47 16.77
CA VAL A 261 14.11 15.83 17.31
C VAL A 261 13.30 15.97 18.59
N THR A 262 12.05 15.49 18.59
CA THR A 262 11.08 15.73 19.68
C THR A 262 11.37 14.91 20.93
N ILE A 263 11.82 13.64 20.80
CA ILE A 263 12.10 12.78 21.95
C ILE A 263 13.28 13.33 22.78
N PRO A 264 14.46 13.64 22.21
CA PRO A 264 15.56 14.21 22.98
C PRO A 264 15.20 15.54 23.65
N MET A 265 14.39 16.36 22.97
CA MET A 265 13.95 17.65 23.48
C MET A 265 12.95 17.54 24.64
N MET A 266 11.96 16.64 24.55
CA MET A 266 11.09 16.33 25.68
C MET A 266 11.91 15.85 26.88
N LYS A 267 12.90 14.98 26.65
CA LYS A 267 13.81 14.53 27.73
C LYS A 267 14.59 15.70 28.36
N ARG A 268 15.13 16.62 27.55
CA ARG A 268 15.85 17.82 28.03
C ARG A 268 14.96 18.77 28.83
N THR A 269 13.66 18.78 28.59
CA THR A 269 12.68 19.62 29.29
C THR A 269 12.06 18.93 30.52
N GLY A 270 12.53 17.72 30.88
CA GLY A 270 12.18 17.04 32.13
C GLY A 270 11.17 15.89 31.97
N PHE A 271 10.78 15.51 30.76
CA PHE A 271 9.96 14.31 30.56
C PHE A 271 10.78 13.04 30.75
N ALA A 272 10.21 12.06 31.44
CA ALA A 272 10.81 10.73 31.52
C ALA A 272 10.88 10.08 30.12
N ALA A 273 11.93 9.31 29.85
CA ALA A 273 12.13 8.69 28.53
C ALA A 273 10.92 7.87 28.03
N PRO A 274 10.28 7.01 28.86
CA PRO A 274 9.09 6.27 28.42
C PRO A 274 7.91 7.18 28.06
N THR A 275 7.75 8.28 28.80
CA THR A 275 6.69 9.26 28.54
C THR A 275 6.95 10.02 27.24
N ALA A 276 8.19 10.44 26.98
CA ALA A 276 8.56 11.12 25.74
C ALA A 276 8.32 10.23 24.51
N SER A 277 8.76 8.97 24.55
CA SER A 277 8.52 8.00 23.47
C SER A 277 7.03 7.68 23.30
N GLY A 278 6.28 7.57 24.40
CA GLY A 278 4.83 7.35 24.35
C GLY A 278 4.07 8.52 23.73
N ILE A 279 4.43 9.76 24.08
CA ILE A 279 3.85 10.97 23.49
C ILE A 279 4.14 11.01 21.99
N GLU A 280 5.38 10.76 21.56
CA GLU A 280 5.73 10.78 20.14
C GLU A 280 4.99 9.70 19.36
N ALA A 281 4.90 8.47 19.90
CA ALA A 281 4.20 7.38 19.25
C ALA A 281 2.71 7.70 19.05
N VAL A 282 2.05 8.26 20.09
CA VAL A 282 0.64 8.66 20.00
C VAL A 282 0.46 9.87 19.08
N ALA A 283 1.35 10.86 19.14
CA ALA A 283 1.31 12.04 18.28
C ALA A 283 1.49 11.69 16.80
N SER A 284 2.45 10.82 16.48
CA SER A 284 2.69 10.35 15.11
C SER A 284 1.55 9.46 14.60
N THR A 285 0.93 8.66 15.46
CA THR A 285 -0.22 7.83 15.09
C THR A 285 -1.48 8.66 14.91
N GLY A 286 -1.75 9.61 15.80
CA GLY A 286 -2.94 10.48 15.73
C GLY A 286 -2.82 11.62 14.73
N GLY A 287 -1.62 11.92 14.25
CA GLY A 287 -1.37 12.93 13.22
C GLY A 287 -1.55 12.44 11.78
N VAL A 288 -1.74 11.12 11.59
CA VAL A 288 -1.97 10.45 10.30
C VAL A 288 -3.42 9.99 10.24
#